data_AF-A0A8J8H5W6-F1
#
_entry.id   AF-A0A8J8H5W6-F1
#
_cell.length_a   1.000
_cell.length_b   1.000
_cell.length_c   1.000
_cell.angle_alpha   90.00
_cell.angle_beta   90.00
_cell.angle_gamma   90.00
#
_symmetry.space_group_name_H-M   'P 1'
#
loop_
_entity.id
_entity.type
_entity.pdbx_description
1 polymer ?
#
loop_
_entity_poly.entity_id
_entity_poly.type
_entity_poly.pdbx_seq_one_letter_code
_entity_poly.pdbx_strand_id
1 'polypeptide(L)'
;MGPKQVLFVFIAIIFAIVYVWFVFGESENPFVFFKEPDRVPVMAKYRGKLSYLKVVYTTNTNQATARFENDCRLRKGRFNMCGNTCDLNAQTCTQVCAFTCEVIK
;
A
#
# COMPACT_ATOMS: atom_id res chain seq x y z
N MET A 1 -56.59 11.09 13.43
CA MET A 1 -55.55 10.32 14.13
C MET A 1 -55.26 11.05 15.44
N GLY A 2 -55.47 10.41 16.58
CA GLY A 2 -55.33 11.09 17.88
C GLY A 2 -53.87 11.43 18.20
N PRO A 3 -53.58 12.47 19.00
CA PRO A 3 -52.21 12.90 19.31
C PRO A 3 -51.34 11.77 19.91
N LYS A 4 -51.98 10.84 20.62
CA LYS A 4 -51.34 9.64 21.18
C LYS A 4 -50.90 8.64 20.10
N GLN A 5 -51.69 8.43 19.05
CA GLN A 5 -51.33 7.53 17.94
C GLN A 5 -50.15 8.07 17.14
N VAL A 6 -50.07 9.39 16.97
CA VAL A 6 -48.96 10.04 16.29
C VAL A 6 -47.65 9.81 17.05
N LEU A 7 -47.67 9.93 18.39
CA LEU A 7 -46.49 9.69 19.24
C LEU A 7 -45.95 8.25 19.10
N PHE A 8 -46.81 7.24 19.09
CA PHE A 8 -46.40 5.85 18.95
C PHE A 8 -45.74 5.56 17.59
N VAL A 9 -46.25 6.18 16.52
CA VAL A 9 -45.66 6.04 15.18
C VAL A 9 -44.27 6.66 15.12
N PHE A 10 -44.08 7.85 15.71
CA PHE A 10 -42.76 8.49 15.76
C PHE A 10 -41.73 7.65 16.54
N ILE A 11 -42.12 7.09 17.69
CA ILE A 11 -41.24 6.23 18.48
C ILE A 11 -40.86 4.97 17.68
N ALA A 12 -41.82 4.32 17.03
CA ALA A 12 -41.56 3.14 16.22
C ALA A 12 -40.59 3.41 15.05
N ILE A 13 -40.71 4.58 14.40
CA ILE A 13 -39.81 5.00 13.32
C ILE A 13 -38.39 5.22 13.85
N ILE A 14 -38.25 5.91 14.99
CA ILE A 14 -36.93 6.15 15.60
C ILE A 14 -36.25 4.81 15.96
N PHE A 15 -36.99 3.88 16.57
CA PHE A 15 -36.47 2.55 16.89
C PHE A 15 -36.08 1.77 15.64
N ALA A 16 -36.85 1.86 14.56
CA ALA A 16 -36.51 1.22 13.30
C ALA A 16 -35.21 1.79 12.70
N ILE A 17 -35.02 3.11 12.74
CA ILE A 17 -33.80 3.77 12.24
C ILE A 17 -32.60 3.34 13.09
N VAL A 18 -32.72 3.36 14.42
CA VAL A 18 -31.65 2.94 15.34
C VAL A 18 -31.33 1.45 15.16
N TYR A 19 -32.34 0.61 15.00
CA TYR A 19 -32.15 -0.83 14.77
C TYR A 19 -31.46 -1.10 13.44
N VAL A 20 -31.85 -0.41 12.36
CA VAL A 20 -31.16 -0.52 11.07
C VAL A 20 -29.72 -0.03 11.17
N TRP A 21 -29.46 1.08 11.87
CA TRP A 21 -28.10 1.53 12.16
C TRP A 21 -27.30 0.54 13.03
N PHE A 22 -27.93 -0.13 13.98
CA PHE A 22 -27.25 -1.10 14.82
C PHE A 22 -26.92 -2.39 14.05
N VAL A 23 -27.83 -2.84 13.19
CA VAL A 23 -27.68 -4.07 12.41
C VAL A 23 -26.80 -3.87 11.16
N PHE A 24 -26.85 -2.69 10.53
CA PHE A 24 -26.16 -2.39 9.27
C PHE A 24 -25.18 -1.21 9.32
N GLY A 25 -25.13 -0.45 10.41
CA GLY A 25 -24.30 0.75 10.54
C GLY A 25 -22.82 0.48 10.85
N GLU A 26 -22.42 -0.79 10.89
CA GLU A 26 -21.02 -1.18 10.77
C GLU A 26 -20.67 -1.51 9.31
N SER A 27 -21.20 -0.72 8.37
CA SER A 27 -20.70 -0.70 6.99
C SER A 27 -19.47 0.21 6.96
N GLU A 28 -18.34 -0.42 7.24
CA GLU A 28 -16.99 -0.10 6.75
C GLU A 28 -16.78 1.36 6.34
N ASN A 29 -16.04 2.09 7.18
CA ASN A 29 -15.44 3.36 6.81
C ASN A 29 -14.93 3.30 5.35
N PRO A 30 -15.32 4.21 4.44
CA PRO A 30 -14.78 4.26 3.08
C PRO A 30 -13.32 4.71 3.06
N PHE A 31 -12.71 4.92 4.23
CA PHE A 31 -11.29 4.66 4.38
C PHE A 31 -11.09 3.15 4.28
N VAL A 32 -11.17 2.68 3.03
CA VAL A 32 -10.43 1.53 2.55
C VAL A 32 -9.03 1.75 3.09
N PHE A 33 -8.77 1.14 4.24
CA PHE A 33 -7.46 0.66 4.60
C PHE A 33 -7.19 -0.29 3.44
N PHE A 34 -6.60 0.26 2.37
CA PHE A 34 -5.88 -0.55 1.43
C PHE A 34 -4.97 -1.34 2.34
N LYS A 35 -5.31 -2.61 2.57
CA LYS A 35 -4.33 -3.59 2.95
C LYS A 35 -3.36 -3.54 1.80
N GLU A 36 -2.38 -2.66 1.95
CA GLU A 36 -1.45 -2.31 0.91
C GLU A 36 -0.87 -3.62 0.44
N PRO A 37 -1.09 -3.99 -0.84
CA PRO A 37 -0.89 -5.34 -1.31
C PRO A 37 0.56 -5.68 -1.05
N ASP A 38 0.82 -6.52 -0.02
CA ASP A 38 2.13 -6.94 0.46
C ASP A 38 3.24 -6.02 -0.05
N ARG A 39 3.22 -4.74 0.34
CA ARG A 39 4.18 -3.76 -0.20
C ARG A 39 5.53 -4.22 0.32
N VAL A 40 6.30 -4.91 -0.52
CA VAL A 40 7.66 -5.34 -0.19
C VAL A 40 8.39 -4.11 0.35
N PRO A 41 9.07 -4.24 1.49
CA PRO A 41 9.74 -3.09 2.09
C PRO A 41 10.74 -2.52 1.08
N VAL A 42 10.62 -1.22 0.84
CA VAL A 42 11.52 -0.47 -0.03
C VAL A 42 12.32 0.48 0.84
N MET A 43 13.64 0.34 0.82
CA MET A 43 14.56 1.25 1.49
C MET A 43 14.66 2.60 0.76
N ALA A 44 14.78 2.58 -0.58
CA ALA A 44 14.94 3.81 -1.35
C ALA A 44 14.37 3.68 -2.77
N LYS A 45 14.00 4.81 -3.36
CA LYS A 45 13.61 4.91 -4.78
C LYS A 45 14.32 6.11 -5.40
N TYR A 46 14.91 5.89 -6.56
CA TYR A 46 15.61 6.91 -7.33
C TYR A 46 14.97 7.02 -8.72
N ARG A 47 14.76 8.25 -9.17
CA ARG A 47 14.20 8.54 -10.49
C ARG A 47 15.24 9.33 -11.30
N GLY A 48 15.72 8.71 -12.37
CA GLY A 48 16.67 9.32 -13.28
C GLY A 48 16.00 10.20 -14.33
N LYS A 49 16.83 10.95 -15.08
CA LYS A 49 16.39 11.90 -16.12
C LYS A 49 15.78 11.25 -17.37
N LEU A 50 16.00 9.94 -17.60
CA LEU A 50 15.53 9.18 -18.77
C LEU A 50 14.46 8.13 -18.39
N SER A 51 13.41 8.53 -17.68
CA SER A 51 12.33 7.61 -17.24
C SER A 51 12.81 6.37 -16.45
N TYR A 52 14.05 6.41 -15.99
CA TYR A 52 14.70 5.32 -15.27
C TYR A 52 14.26 5.34 -13.81
N LEU A 53 13.74 4.23 -13.31
CA LEU A 53 13.34 4.08 -11.92
C LEU A 53 14.16 2.97 -11.29
N LYS A 54 14.93 3.31 -10.25
CA LYS A 54 15.63 2.34 -9.41
C LYS A 54 14.95 2.24 -8.06
N VAL A 55 14.72 1.01 -7.61
CA VAL A 55 14.15 0.69 -6.31
C VAL A 55 15.17 -0.13 -5.56
N VAL A 56 15.50 0.28 -4.34
CA VAL A 56 16.38 -0.46 -3.43
C VAL A 56 15.49 -1.09 -2.36
N TYR A 57 15.44 -2.41 -2.30
CA TYR A 57 14.59 -3.15 -1.38
C TYR A 57 15.24 -3.32 -0.01
N THR A 58 16.39 -3.98 0.02
CA THR A 58 17.12 -4.25 1.26
C THR A 58 18.61 -4.46 1.02
N THR A 59 19.44 -4.06 1.99
CA THR A 59 20.86 -4.46 2.09
C THR A 59 21.06 -5.77 2.85
N ASN A 60 20.00 -6.29 3.50
CA ASN A 60 20.06 -7.56 4.22
C ASN A 60 19.83 -8.72 3.26
N THR A 61 20.92 -9.33 2.81
CA THR A 61 20.92 -10.44 1.86
C THR A 61 20.38 -11.76 2.43
N ASN A 62 20.11 -11.83 3.74
CA ASN A 62 19.51 -13.01 4.38
C ASN A 62 17.99 -13.08 4.19
N GLN A 63 17.36 -12.05 3.60
CA GLN A 63 15.92 -12.05 3.33
C GLN A 63 15.58 -12.87 2.06
N ALA A 64 14.40 -13.51 2.05
CA ALA A 64 13.94 -14.28 0.90
C ALA A 64 13.72 -13.39 -0.35
N THR A 65 14.45 -13.66 -1.43
CA THR A 65 14.45 -12.83 -2.65
C THR A 65 13.17 -12.93 -3.47
N ALA A 66 12.43 -14.05 -3.36
CA ALA A 66 11.28 -14.35 -4.21
C ALA A 66 10.20 -13.25 -4.20
N ARG A 67 10.00 -12.56 -3.07
CA ARG A 67 9.03 -11.45 -2.98
C ARG A 67 9.52 -10.20 -3.73
N PHE A 68 10.81 -9.89 -3.61
CA PHE A 68 11.43 -8.74 -4.28
C PHE A 68 11.56 -8.95 -5.79
N GLU A 69 11.89 -10.18 -6.22
CA GLU A 69 11.92 -10.57 -7.63
C GLU A 69 10.54 -10.42 -8.28
N ASN A 70 9.49 -10.91 -7.61
CA ASN A 70 8.13 -10.82 -8.11
C ASN A 70 7.67 -9.36 -8.25
N ASP A 71 7.92 -8.51 -7.24
CA ASP A 71 7.60 -7.08 -7.32
C ASP A 71 8.40 -6.40 -8.44
N CYS A 72 9.68 -6.72 -8.61
CA CYS A 72 10.48 -6.13 -9.68
C CYS A 72 9.96 -6.53 -11.07
N ARG A 73 9.56 -7.79 -11.24
CA ARG A 73 8.94 -8.29 -12.47
C ARG A 73 7.61 -7.59 -12.76
N LEU A 74 6.77 -7.38 -11.75
CA LEU A 74 5.51 -6.62 -11.90
C LEU A 74 5.76 -5.17 -12.33
N ARG A 75 6.89 -4.58 -11.90
CA ARG A 75 7.34 -3.25 -12.34
C ARG A 75 7.95 -3.25 -13.74
N LYS A 76 8.07 -4.41 -14.39
CA LYS A 76 8.78 -4.62 -15.67
C LYS A 76 10.25 -4.19 -15.61
N GLY A 77 10.86 -4.31 -14.43
CA GLY A 77 12.26 -4.00 -14.21
C GLY A 77 13.15 -5.23 -14.24
N ARG A 78 14.46 -4.99 -14.14
CA ARG A 78 15.50 -6.00 -13.96
C ARG A 78 15.88 -6.07 -12.48
N PHE A 79 15.69 -7.24 -11.89
CA PHE A 79 16.10 -7.50 -10.51
C PHE A 79 17.61 -7.77 -10.43
N ASN A 80 18.27 -7.22 -9.42
CA ASN A 80 19.68 -7.44 -9.14
C ASN A 80 19.85 -7.81 -7.66
N MET A 81 20.48 -8.96 -7.40
CA MET A 81 20.73 -9.49 -6.06
C MET A 81 21.89 -8.81 -5.32
N CYS A 82 22.79 -8.14 -6.05
CA CYS A 82 23.84 -7.29 -5.47
C CYS A 82 23.92 -6.01 -6.31
N GLY A 83 22.81 -5.29 -6.33
CA GLY A 83 22.78 -3.93 -6.85
C GLY A 83 23.35 -2.94 -5.87
N ASN A 84 23.61 -1.75 -6.38
CA ASN A 84 24.12 -0.64 -5.59
C ASN A 84 22.96 0.08 -4.87
N THR A 85 23.16 0.54 -3.63
CA THR A 85 22.17 1.36 -2.90
C THR A 85 22.06 2.81 -3.36
N CYS A 86 23.05 3.34 -4.09
CA CYS A 86 23.11 4.77 -4.36
C CYS A 86 22.22 5.23 -5.54
N ASP A 87 21.96 6.54 -5.56
CA ASP A 87 21.41 7.24 -6.73
C ASP A 87 22.36 7.09 -7.93
N LEU A 88 21.81 7.16 -9.14
CA LEU A 88 22.56 7.12 -10.40
C LEU A 88 23.51 8.32 -10.55
N ASN A 89 23.17 9.44 -9.93
CA ASN A 89 23.93 10.69 -10.03
C ASN A 89 24.84 10.93 -8.81
N ALA A 90 24.97 9.96 -7.90
CA ALA A 90 25.81 10.11 -6.72
C ALA A 90 27.29 10.11 -7.12
N GLN A 91 28.02 11.18 -6.77
CA GLN A 91 29.48 11.27 -7.00
C GLN A 91 30.28 10.32 -6.10
N THR A 92 29.75 10.00 -4.92
CA THR A 92 30.35 9.07 -3.98
C THR A 92 29.30 8.06 -3.57
N CYS A 93 29.71 6.79 -3.54
CA CYS A 93 28.81 5.71 -3.22
C CYS A 93 29.49 4.59 -2.45
N THR A 94 28.88 4.22 -1.32
CA THR A 94 29.30 3.07 -0.53
C THR A 94 28.92 1.78 -1.25
N GLN A 95 29.93 0.95 -1.55
CA GLN A 95 29.73 -0.34 -2.20
C GLN A 95 29.20 -1.35 -1.18
N VAL A 96 27.88 -1.44 -1.09
CA VAL A 96 27.17 -2.46 -0.29
C VAL A 96 26.18 -3.16 -1.21
N CYS A 97 26.19 -4.50 -1.21
CA CYS A 97 25.21 -5.28 -1.94
C CYS A 97 23.80 -5.00 -1.40
N ALA A 98 22.88 -4.67 -2.30
CA ALA A 98 21.47 -4.57 -2.00
C ALA A 98 20.63 -5.23 -3.09
N PHE A 99 19.48 -5.75 -2.69
CA PHE A 99 18.46 -6.16 -3.64
C PHE A 99 17.86 -4.91 -4.28
N THR A 100 18.01 -4.80 -5.60
CA THR A 100 17.51 -3.64 -6.35
C THR A 100 16.67 -4.06 -7.55
N CYS A 101 15.73 -3.21 -7.94
CA CYS A 101 15.01 -3.30 -9.19
C CYS A 101 15.28 -2.07 -10.05
N GLU A 102 15.70 -2.28 -11.30
CA GLU A 102 15.99 -1.22 -12.26
C GLU A 102 14.97 -1.28 -13.40
N VAL A 103 14.16 -0.24 -13.55
CA VAL A 103 13.15 -0.14 -14.61
C VAL A 103 13.61 0.92 -15.60
N ILE A 104 13.75 0.53 -16.87
CA ILE A 104 13.97 1.44 -17.99
C ILE A 104 12.61 1.58 -18.67
N LYS A 105 12.06 2.79 -18.70
CA LYS A 105 10.79 3.10 -19.37
C LYS A 105 11.00 4.01 -20.56
#